data_AF-A0A7J7TG13-F1
#
_entry.id   AF-A0A7J7TG13-F1
#
_cell.length_a   1.000
_cell.length_b   1.000
_cell.length_c   1.000
_cell.angle_alpha   90.00
_cell.angle_beta   90.00
_cell.angle_gamma   90.00
#
_symmetry.space_group_name_H-M   'P 1'
#
loop_
_entity.id
_entity.type
_entity.pdbx_description
1 polymer ?
#
loop_
_entity_poly.entity_id
_entity_poly.type
_entity_poly.pdbx_seq_one_letter_code
_entity_poly.pdbx_strand_id
1 'polypeptide(L)'
;MAAKVFESIGKFGLALAVAGGVVNSALYNVDAGHRAVIFDRFRGVQDIVVGEGTHFLIPWVQKPIIFDCRSRPRNVPVITGSKDLQNVNITLRILFRPVTSQLPRIFTSIGEDYDERVLPSITTEILKSVVARFDAGELITQRELVSRQVSDDLTERDASDLREGVHRSSRSQTGGPAGSGEGQICGGKGRAAEEGGHHLCRGRFQGR
;
A
#
# COMPACT_ATOMS: atom_id res chain seq x y z
N MET A 1 1.75 63.91 9.88
CA MET A 1 2.69 62.93 9.29
C MET A 1 2.88 61.66 10.13
N ALA A 2 2.80 61.72 11.47
CA ALA A 2 3.00 60.55 12.35
C ALA A 2 2.02 59.37 12.13
N ALA A 3 0.74 59.63 11.82
CA ALA A 3 -0.25 58.57 11.62
C ALA A 3 0.04 57.69 10.39
N LYS A 4 0.53 58.28 9.29
CA LYS A 4 0.92 57.53 8.07
C LYS A 4 2.16 56.64 8.30
N VAL A 5 3.06 57.08 9.19
CA VAL A 5 4.27 56.32 9.56
C VAL A 5 3.88 55.11 10.42
N PHE A 6 3.01 55.27 11.41
CA PHE A 6 2.49 54.16 12.21
C PHE A 6 1.72 53.13 11.38
N GLU A 7 0.89 53.57 10.44
CA GLU A 7 0.16 52.68 9.54
C GLU A 7 1.10 51.90 8.59
N SER A 8 2.15 52.56 8.10
CA SER A 8 3.17 51.90 7.26
C SER A 8 3.99 50.88 8.06
N ILE A 9 4.42 51.22 9.28
CA ILE A 9 5.14 50.30 10.18
C ILE A 9 4.26 49.09 10.54
N GLY A 10 2.97 49.30 10.81
CA GLY A 10 2.02 48.20 11.06
C GLY A 10 1.87 47.25 9.87
N LYS A 11 1.76 47.79 8.64
CA LYS A 11 1.71 46.99 7.41
C LYS A 11 3.00 46.22 7.16
N PHE A 12 4.16 46.84 7.38
CA PHE A 12 5.46 46.17 7.26
C PHE A 12 5.64 45.08 8.33
N GLY A 13 5.24 45.33 9.58
CA GLY A 13 5.28 44.33 10.65
C GLY A 13 4.39 43.12 10.37
N LEU A 14 3.17 43.35 9.87
CA LEU A 14 2.25 42.28 9.47
C LEU A 14 2.80 41.50 8.27
N ALA A 15 3.33 42.17 7.25
CA ALA A 15 3.93 41.51 6.09
C ALA A 15 5.13 40.64 6.48
N LEU A 16 5.99 41.12 7.40
CA LEU A 16 7.14 40.36 7.90
C LEU A 16 6.70 39.14 8.70
N ALA A 17 5.66 39.28 9.55
CA ALA A 17 5.11 38.19 10.34
C ALA A 17 4.49 37.09 9.46
N VAL A 18 3.74 37.49 8.43
CA VAL A 18 3.15 36.55 7.45
C VAL A 18 4.27 35.86 6.65
N ALA A 19 5.26 36.60 6.16
CA ALA A 19 6.38 36.03 5.43
C ALA A 19 7.20 35.05 6.28
N GLY A 20 7.48 35.39 7.55
CA GLY A 20 8.18 34.52 8.49
C GLY A 20 7.40 33.23 8.79
N GLY A 21 6.08 33.32 8.96
CA GLY A 21 5.22 32.14 9.18
C GLY A 21 5.15 31.20 7.97
N VAL A 22 5.14 31.76 6.75
CA VAL A 22 5.16 30.96 5.51
C VAL A 22 6.49 30.25 5.33
N VAL A 23 7.63 30.89 5.61
CA VAL A 23 8.95 30.26 5.49
C VAL A 23 9.11 29.13 6.51
N ASN A 24 8.67 29.34 7.75
CA ASN A 24 8.77 28.30 8.79
C ASN A 24 7.90 27.08 8.46
N SER A 25 6.68 27.29 7.96
CA SER A 25 5.78 26.21 7.56
C SER A 25 6.19 25.49 6.27
N ALA A 26 7.09 26.08 5.49
CA ALA A 26 7.61 25.52 4.25
C ALA A 26 8.82 24.61 4.45
N LEU A 27 9.48 24.64 5.61
CA LEU A 27 10.66 23.82 5.88
C LEU A 27 10.25 22.55 6.62
N TYR A 28 10.72 21.40 6.12
CA TYR A 28 10.61 20.13 6.82
C TYR A 28 11.95 19.41 6.80
N ASN A 29 12.20 18.61 7.83
CA ASN A 29 13.41 17.82 7.93
C ASN A 29 13.08 16.33 7.79
N VAL A 30 13.91 15.61 7.04
CA VAL A 30 13.84 14.16 6.91
C VAL A 30 15.04 13.56 7.62
N ASP A 31 14.78 12.82 8.69
CA ASP A 31 15.81 12.18 9.48
C ASP A 31 16.57 11.11 8.69
N ALA A 32 17.82 10.85 9.11
CA ALA A 32 18.64 9.80 8.53
C ALA A 32 17.95 8.42 8.60
N GLY A 33 18.00 7.68 7.50
CA GLY A 33 17.31 6.38 7.36
C GLY A 33 15.81 6.46 7.10
N HIS A 34 15.24 7.66 7.00
CA HIS A 34 13.90 7.89 6.49
C HIS A 34 13.95 8.42 5.05
N ARG A 35 12.83 8.26 4.35
CA ARG A 35 12.59 8.78 3.01
C ARG A 35 11.21 9.39 2.96
N ALA A 36 11.08 10.53 2.30
CA ALA A 36 9.80 11.20 2.17
C ALA A 36 9.24 11.04 0.76
N VAL A 37 7.95 10.71 0.68
CA VAL A 37 7.16 10.81 -0.54
C VAL A 37 6.33 12.07 -0.46
N ILE A 38 6.36 12.90 -1.50
CA ILE A 38 5.58 14.14 -1.54
C ILE A 38 4.23 13.86 -2.16
N PHE A 39 3.17 14.16 -1.43
CA PHE A 39 1.82 14.22 -1.95
C PHE A 39 1.47 15.66 -2.33
N ASP A 40 1.18 15.89 -3.60
CA ASP A 40 0.69 17.16 -4.12
C ASP A 40 -0.84 17.08 -4.28
N ARG A 41 -1.57 18.07 -3.77
CA ARG A 41 -3.04 18.08 -3.87
C ARG A 41 -3.57 18.21 -5.30
N PHE A 42 -2.79 18.74 -6.24
CA PHE A 42 -3.22 18.90 -7.63
C PHE A 42 -2.75 17.78 -8.56
N ARG A 43 -1.54 17.25 -8.34
CA ARG A 43 -0.91 16.22 -9.20
C ARG A 43 -0.94 14.82 -8.59
N GLY A 44 -1.29 14.70 -7.31
CA GLY A 44 -1.24 13.43 -6.57
C GLY A 44 0.15 13.12 -6.04
N VAL A 45 0.46 11.84 -5.90
CA VAL A 45 1.74 11.35 -5.37
C VAL A 45 2.84 11.56 -6.40
N GLN A 46 3.93 12.19 -6.00
CA GLN A 46 5.11 12.36 -6.86
C GLN A 46 5.96 11.08 -6.87
N ASP A 47 6.44 10.67 -8.04
CA ASP A 47 7.34 9.52 -8.20
C ASP A 47 8.75 9.77 -7.64
N ILE A 48 9.08 11.03 -7.32
CA ILE A 48 10.39 11.40 -6.78
C ILE A 48 10.38 11.19 -5.28
N VAL A 49 11.31 10.34 -4.83
CA VAL A 49 11.53 10.08 -3.40
C VAL A 49 12.60 11.01 -2.88
N VAL A 50 12.25 11.74 -1.84
CA VAL A 50 13.12 12.72 -1.21
C VAL A 50 13.98 12.04 -0.14
N GLY A 51 15.29 12.29 -0.22
CA GLY A 51 16.28 11.78 0.71
C GLY A 51 16.25 12.47 2.07
N GLU A 52 17.21 12.11 2.91
CA GLU A 52 17.47 12.78 4.19
C GLU A 52 17.86 14.27 4.00
N GLY A 53 17.65 15.06 5.05
CA GLY A 53 17.99 16.49 5.10
C GLY A 53 16.79 17.43 5.14
N THR A 54 17.08 18.73 5.15
CA THR A 54 16.08 19.78 5.16
C THR A 54 15.61 20.08 3.73
N HIS A 55 14.31 19.93 3.50
CA HIS A 55 13.69 20.16 2.22
C HIS A 55 12.62 21.25 2.33
N PHE A 56 12.36 21.90 1.20
CA PHE A 56 11.36 22.97 1.09
C PHE A 56 10.10 22.42 0.43
N LEU A 57 8.95 22.67 1.04
CA LEU A 57 7.64 22.35 0.51
C LEU A 57 6.76 23.59 0.45
N ILE A 58 5.73 23.55 -0.40
CA ILE A 58 4.74 24.62 -0.45
C ILE A 58 3.69 24.34 0.64
N PRO A 59 3.67 25.13 1.74
CA PRO A 59 2.70 24.93 2.80
C PRO A 59 1.31 25.08 2.20
N TRP A 60 0.40 24.17 2.54
CA TRP A 60 -0.95 24.01 1.98
C TRP A 60 -1.07 23.09 0.75
N VAL A 61 -0.18 23.14 -0.24
CA VAL A 61 -0.34 22.34 -1.47
C VAL A 61 0.28 20.95 -1.35
N GLN A 62 1.45 20.88 -0.71
CA GLN A 62 2.24 19.67 -0.60
C GLN A 62 2.23 19.14 0.83
N LYS A 63 2.10 17.82 0.97
CA LYS A 63 2.18 17.11 2.24
C LYS A 63 3.30 16.06 2.16
N PRO A 64 4.32 16.11 3.03
CA PRO A 64 5.37 15.10 3.07
C PRO A 64 4.88 13.89 3.88
N ILE A 65 5.11 12.69 3.36
CA ILE A 65 4.79 11.43 4.03
C ILE A 65 6.10 10.71 4.23
N ILE A 66 6.49 10.55 5.49
CA ILE A 66 7.82 10.07 5.88
C ILE A 66 7.74 8.58 6.16
N PHE A 67 8.50 7.80 5.40
CA PHE A 67 8.65 6.36 5.56
C PHE A 67 9.98 6.02 6.23
N ASP A 68 9.94 5.06 7.16
CA ASP A 68 11.16 4.45 7.68
C ASP A 68 11.67 3.38 6.70
N CYS A 69 12.90 3.55 6.24
CA CYS A 69 13.57 2.64 5.32
C CYS A 69 14.56 1.71 6.03
N ARG A 70 14.46 1.57 7.35
CA ARG A 70 15.26 0.65 8.15
C ARG A 70 14.65 -0.75 8.16
N SER A 71 15.51 -1.74 8.40
CA SER A 71 15.04 -3.11 8.59
C SER A 71 14.36 -3.24 9.94
N ARG A 72 13.06 -3.59 9.93
CA ARG A 72 12.29 -3.81 11.15
C ARG A 72 11.94 -5.29 11.27
N PRO A 73 12.06 -5.90 12.46
CA PRO A 73 11.58 -7.24 12.67
C PRO A 73 10.06 -7.26 12.87
N ARG A 74 9.38 -8.24 12.27
CA ARG A 74 7.97 -8.54 12.51
C ARG A 74 7.81 -10.01 12.86
N ASN A 75 7.03 -10.28 13.90
CA ASN A 75 6.65 -11.64 14.28
C ASN A 75 5.20 -11.87 13.84
N VAL A 76 4.96 -12.89 13.02
CA VAL A 76 3.64 -13.25 12.52
C VAL A 76 3.31 -14.66 13.04
N PRO A 77 2.39 -14.79 14.01
CA PRO A 77 1.90 -16.09 14.45
C PRO A 77 0.87 -16.62 13.44
N VAL A 78 0.99 -17.89 13.07
CA VAL A 78 0.10 -18.57 12.13
C VAL A 78 -0.28 -19.93 12.70
N ILE A 79 -1.57 -20.23 12.63
CA ILE A 79 -2.13 -21.53 13.00
C ILE A 79 -2.58 -22.22 11.71
N THR A 80 -2.02 -23.38 11.42
CA THR A 80 -2.32 -24.13 10.19
C THR A 80 -2.28 -25.64 10.41
N GLY A 81 -3.01 -26.38 9.58
CA GLY A 81 -2.87 -27.84 9.49
C GLY A 81 -1.58 -28.25 8.77
N SER A 82 -0.89 -29.26 9.29
CA SER A 82 0.19 -29.98 8.61
C SER A 82 -0.36 -31.10 7.72
N LYS A 83 0.51 -31.76 6.96
CA LYS A 83 0.17 -32.84 6.02
C LYS A 83 -0.55 -34.04 6.67
N ASP A 84 -0.27 -34.29 7.95
CA ASP A 84 -0.90 -35.31 8.80
C ASP A 84 -2.18 -34.81 9.51
N LEU A 85 -2.75 -33.69 9.05
CA LEU A 85 -3.95 -33.04 9.60
C LEU A 85 -3.83 -32.58 11.06
N GLN A 86 -2.61 -32.50 11.60
CA GLN A 86 -2.39 -31.93 12.92
C GLN A 86 -2.39 -30.40 12.86
N ASN A 87 -2.98 -29.76 13.86
CA ASN A 87 -3.00 -28.30 13.94
C ASN A 87 -1.72 -27.79 14.61
N VAL A 88 -0.88 -27.09 13.87
CA VAL A 88 0.42 -26.58 14.32
C VAL A 88 0.36 -25.06 14.46
N ASN A 89 0.89 -24.55 15.57
CA ASN A 89 1.08 -23.11 15.80
C ASN A 89 2.54 -22.74 15.56
N ILE A 90 2.80 -21.94 14.53
CA ILE A 90 4.14 -21.54 14.11
C ILE A 90 4.21 -20.02 14.14
N THR A 91 5.31 -19.47 14.67
CA THR A 91 5.58 -18.03 14.61
C THR A 91 6.78 -17.78 13.72
N LEU A 92 6.58 -17.09 12.59
CA LEU A 92 7.68 -16.65 11.74
C LEU A 92 8.14 -15.26 12.17
N ARG A 93 9.46 -15.09 12.29
CA ARG A 93 10.09 -13.77 12.45
C ARG A 93 10.73 -13.37 11.14
N ILE A 94 10.21 -12.33 10.51
CA ILE A 94 10.73 -11.76 9.26
C ILE A 94 11.36 -10.41 9.53
N LEU A 95 12.47 -10.14 8.86
CA LEU A 95 13.10 -8.83 8.79
C LEU A 95 12.76 -8.25 7.42
N PHE A 96 12.02 -7.15 7.39
CA PHE A 96 11.60 -6.52 6.15
C PHE A 96 12.16 -5.10 6.03
N ARG A 97 12.39 -4.65 4.81
CA ARG A 97 12.81 -3.28 4.48
C ARG A 97 12.16 -2.86 3.15
N PRO A 98 11.48 -1.71 3.07
CA PRO A 98 10.91 -1.25 1.82
C PRO A 98 12.02 -0.78 0.84
N VAL A 99 11.81 -1.02 -0.45
CA VAL A 99 12.71 -0.54 -1.50
C VAL A 99 12.45 0.95 -1.75
N THR A 100 13.47 1.79 -1.57
CA THR A 100 13.31 3.25 -1.63
C THR A 100 12.79 3.76 -2.98
N SER A 101 13.13 3.10 -4.09
CA SER A 101 12.67 3.51 -5.43
C SER A 101 11.19 3.25 -5.68
N GLN A 102 10.53 2.43 -4.86
CA GLN A 102 9.14 2.01 -5.05
C GLN A 102 8.18 2.55 -3.99
N LEU A 103 8.68 3.38 -3.07
CA LEU A 103 7.85 4.01 -2.02
C LEU A 103 6.62 4.75 -2.57
N PRO A 104 6.68 5.51 -3.68
CA PRO A 104 5.50 6.18 -4.22
C PRO A 104 4.43 5.17 -4.63
N ARG A 105 4.84 4.05 -5.24
CA ARG A 105 3.92 2.98 -5.63
C ARG A 105 3.28 2.30 -4.44
N ILE A 106 4.09 1.90 -3.45
CA ILE A 106 3.61 1.25 -2.21
C ILE A 106 2.55 2.14 -1.54
N PHE A 107 2.84 3.44 -1.42
CA PHE A 107 1.91 4.40 -0.83
C PHE A 107 0.61 4.52 -1.64
N THR A 108 0.67 4.57 -2.97
CA THR A 108 -0.54 4.65 -3.81
C THR A 108 -1.37 3.37 -3.81
N SER A 109 -0.74 2.19 -3.73
CA SER A 109 -1.45 0.91 -3.87
C SER A 109 -2.04 0.39 -2.56
N ILE A 110 -1.30 0.55 -1.46
CA ILE A 110 -1.61 -0.09 -0.18
C ILE A 110 -1.89 0.96 0.91
N GLY A 111 -1.16 2.09 0.88
CA GLY A 111 -1.24 3.15 1.89
C GLY A 111 -0.01 3.19 2.80
N GLU A 112 -0.13 3.92 3.91
CA GLU A 112 0.93 4.06 4.92
C GLU A 112 1.10 2.77 5.75
N ASP A 113 0.01 2.07 6.05
CA ASP A 113 -0.04 0.85 6.89
C ASP A 113 0.25 -0.45 6.11
N TYR A 114 1.27 -0.42 5.23
CA TYR A 114 1.56 -1.57 4.37
C TYR A 114 2.11 -2.78 5.15
N ASP A 115 2.84 -2.53 6.24
CA ASP A 115 3.46 -3.56 7.07
C ASP A 115 2.44 -4.33 7.93
N GLU A 116 1.38 -3.68 8.40
CA GLU A 116 0.32 -4.32 9.18
C GLU A 116 -0.65 -5.13 8.31
N ARG A 117 -0.92 -4.66 7.10
CA ARG A 117 -1.94 -5.25 6.23
C ARG A 117 -1.40 -6.33 5.31
N VAL A 118 -0.27 -6.10 4.65
CA VAL A 118 0.21 -6.96 3.56
C VAL A 118 1.13 -8.06 4.08
N LEU A 119 2.06 -7.73 4.99
CA LEU A 119 3.02 -8.72 5.48
C LEU A 119 2.36 -9.93 6.14
N PRO A 120 1.35 -9.79 7.03
CA PRO A 120 0.71 -10.96 7.62
C PRO A 120 -0.09 -11.77 6.61
N SER A 121 -0.68 -11.11 5.60
CA SER A 121 -1.46 -11.78 4.56
C SER A 121 -0.57 -12.69 3.70
N ILE A 122 0.50 -12.14 3.12
CA ILE A 122 1.41 -12.89 2.25
C ILE A 122 2.11 -13.98 3.05
N THR A 123 2.63 -13.65 4.25
CA THR A 123 3.32 -14.62 5.10
C THR A 123 2.42 -15.79 5.47
N THR A 124 1.16 -15.53 5.82
CA THR A 124 0.20 -16.59 6.19
C THR A 124 -0.15 -17.47 4.99
N GLU A 125 -0.27 -16.90 3.79
CA GLU A 125 -0.53 -17.65 2.56
C GLU A 125 0.61 -18.62 2.25
N ILE A 126 1.85 -18.10 2.23
CA ILE A 126 3.04 -18.93 1.97
C ILE A 126 3.22 -19.98 3.05
N LEU A 127 3.11 -19.61 4.34
CA LEU A 127 3.24 -20.57 5.44
C LEU A 127 2.25 -21.72 5.33
N LYS A 128 0.99 -21.44 5.00
CA LYS A 128 -0.02 -22.50 4.80
C LYS A 128 0.38 -23.45 3.68
N SER A 129 0.90 -22.92 2.57
CA SER A 129 1.29 -23.72 1.41
C SER A 129 2.52 -24.61 1.69
N VAL A 130 3.50 -24.11 2.44
CA VAL A 130 4.71 -24.85 2.80
C VAL A 130 4.39 -25.90 3.86
N VAL A 131 3.66 -25.54 4.92
CA VAL A 131 3.34 -26.46 6.02
C VAL A 131 2.47 -27.62 5.55
N ALA A 132 1.60 -27.42 4.56
CA ALA A 132 0.81 -28.49 3.97
C ALA A 132 1.64 -29.58 3.27
N ARG A 133 2.92 -29.32 2.95
CA ARG A 133 3.83 -30.29 2.30
C ARG A 133 4.58 -31.18 3.30
N PHE A 134 4.70 -30.75 4.56
CA PHE A 134 5.50 -31.41 5.60
C PHE A 134 4.64 -32.01 6.71
N ASP A 135 5.13 -33.10 7.29
CA ASP A 135 4.52 -33.72 8.47
C ASP A 135 4.96 -32.99 9.76
N ALA A 136 4.15 -33.04 10.83
CA ALA A 136 4.40 -32.26 12.05
C ALA A 136 5.78 -32.56 12.70
N GLY A 137 6.25 -33.82 12.61
CA GLY A 137 7.58 -34.21 13.09
C GLY A 137 8.74 -33.66 12.24
N GLU A 138 8.51 -33.47 10.94
CA GLU A 138 9.51 -32.90 10.02
C GLU A 138 9.69 -31.41 10.26
N LEU A 139 8.63 -30.69 10.62
CA LEU A 139 8.70 -29.26 10.97
C LEU A 139 9.65 -28.98 12.15
N ILE A 140 9.81 -29.94 13.06
CA ILE A 140 10.72 -29.83 14.21
C ILE A 140 12.14 -30.24 13.81
N THR A 141 12.27 -31.40 13.16
CA THR A 141 13.57 -32.01 12.84
C THR A 141 14.29 -31.34 11.67
N GLN A 142 13.55 -30.82 10.69
CA GLN A 142 14.06 -30.22 9.46
C GLN A 142 13.73 -28.72 9.37
N ARG A 143 13.67 -28.02 10.51
CA ARG A 143 13.27 -26.60 10.55
C ARG A 143 14.13 -25.70 9.64
N GLU A 144 15.43 -26.00 9.48
CA GLU A 144 16.31 -25.25 8.60
C GLU A 144 15.92 -25.37 7.12
N LEU A 145 15.47 -26.56 6.70
CA LEU A 145 15.01 -26.80 5.34
C LEU A 145 13.68 -26.07 5.08
N VAL A 146 12.74 -26.17 6.02
CA VAL A 146 11.46 -25.46 5.97
C VAL A 146 11.67 -23.94 5.94
N SER A 147 12.58 -23.41 6.78
CA SER A 147 12.87 -21.98 6.81
C SER A 147 13.47 -21.47 5.51
N ARG A 148 14.31 -22.26 4.82
CA ARG A 148 14.85 -21.89 3.50
C ARG A 148 13.74 -21.86 2.46
N GLN A 149 12.91 -22.90 2.42
CA GLN A 149 11.80 -22.98 1.46
C GLN A 149 10.80 -21.84 1.64
N VAL A 150 10.46 -21.47 2.87
CA VAL A 150 9.63 -20.28 3.15
C VAL A 150 10.30 -19.00 2.65
N SER A 151 11.61 -18.85 2.84
CA SER A 151 12.35 -17.67 2.38
C SER A 151 12.38 -17.56 0.85
N ASP A 152 12.55 -18.69 0.16
CA ASP A 152 12.57 -18.75 -1.30
C ASP A 152 11.20 -18.40 -1.88
N ASP A 153 10.12 -19.00 -1.35
CA ASP A 153 8.74 -18.75 -1.78
C ASP A 153 8.31 -17.29 -1.51
N LEU A 154 8.73 -16.69 -0.37
CA LEU A 154 8.49 -15.27 -0.07
C LEU A 154 9.22 -14.35 -1.06
N THR A 155 10.48 -14.65 -1.36
CA THR A 155 11.30 -13.83 -2.28
C THR A 155 10.74 -13.87 -3.70
N GLU A 156 10.28 -15.04 -4.15
CA GLU A 156 9.66 -15.19 -5.46
C GLU A 156 8.33 -14.42 -5.56
N ARG A 157 7.52 -14.43 -4.49
CA ARG A 157 6.26 -13.68 -4.46
C ARG A 157 6.47 -12.16 -4.47
N ASP A 158 7.40 -11.67 -3.65
CA ASP A 158 7.75 -10.25 -3.62
C ASP A 158 8.21 -9.78 -5.01
N ALA A 159 9.01 -10.59 -5.73
CA ALA A 159 9.45 -10.27 -7.08
C ALA A 159 8.29 -10.18 -8.09
N SER A 160 7.25 -11.00 -7.96
CA SER A 160 6.07 -10.95 -8.84
C SER A 160 5.20 -9.70 -8.59
N ASP A 161 4.98 -9.33 -7.33
CA ASP A 161 4.13 -8.18 -6.98
C ASP A 161 4.78 -6.85 -7.44
N LEU A 162 6.11 -6.75 -7.34
CA LEU A 162 6.88 -5.61 -7.86
C LEU A 162 6.78 -5.50 -9.40
N ARG A 163 6.61 -6.63 -10.12
CA ARG A 163 6.47 -6.67 -11.59
C ARG A 163 5.06 -6.33 -12.06
N GLU A 164 4.01 -6.79 -11.37
CA GLU A 164 2.62 -6.48 -11.74
C GLU A 164 2.29 -4.98 -11.61
N GLY A 165 2.91 -4.28 -10.66
CA GLY A 165 2.78 -2.82 -10.52
C GLY A 165 3.31 -2.03 -11.73
N VAL A 166 4.32 -2.54 -12.45
CA VAL A 166 4.87 -1.89 -13.66
C VAL A 166 3.90 -1.99 -14.84
N HIS A 167 3.25 -3.14 -15.02
CA HIS A 167 2.35 -3.38 -16.16
C HIS A 167 0.98 -2.70 -16.05
N ARG A 168 0.52 -2.41 -14.82
CA ARG A 168 -0.77 -1.73 -14.62
C ARG A 168 -0.68 -0.21 -14.86
N SER A 169 0.49 0.39 -14.62
CA SER A 169 0.75 1.82 -14.79
C SER A 169 0.77 2.28 -16.27
N SER A 170 1.12 1.42 -17.22
CA SER A 170 1.16 1.79 -18.64
C SER A 170 -0.21 1.72 -19.35
N ARG A 171 -1.30 1.40 -18.63
CA ARG A 171 -2.65 1.25 -19.21
C ARG A 171 -3.64 2.34 -18.80
N SER A 172 -3.17 3.47 -18.28
CA SER A 172 -3.99 4.64 -17.96
C SER A 172 -3.45 5.89 -18.64
N GLN A 173 -3.62 6.00 -19.96
CA GLN A 173 -3.69 7.26 -20.70
C GLN A 173 -3.91 7.01 -22.21
N THR A 174 -5.14 6.67 -22.59
CA THR A 174 -5.74 7.15 -23.83
C THR A 174 -7.22 7.39 -23.54
N GLY A 175 -7.57 8.64 -23.29
CA GLY A 175 -8.96 9.07 -23.24
C GLY A 175 -9.58 8.95 -24.62
N GLY A 176 -10.72 8.26 -24.71
CA GLY A 176 -11.63 8.32 -25.84
C GLY A 176 -12.78 9.27 -25.52
N PRO A 177 -13.23 10.13 -26.45
CA PRO A 177 -14.31 11.07 -26.20
C PRO A 177 -15.66 10.37 -26.13
N ALA A 178 -16.55 10.91 -25.31
CA ALA A 178 -17.95 10.54 -25.24
C ALA A 178 -18.62 10.72 -26.62
N GLY A 179 -19.03 9.61 -27.24
CA GLY A 179 -19.82 9.58 -28.47
C GLY A 179 -21.19 9.00 -28.20
N SER A 180 -22.22 9.79 -28.49
CA SER A 180 -23.62 9.43 -28.57
C SER A 180 -23.91 8.39 -29.66
N GLY A 181 -24.89 7.51 -29.43
CA GLY A 181 -25.49 6.61 -30.43
C GLY A 181 -26.14 5.42 -29.73
N GLU A 182 -27.46 5.47 -29.50
CA GLU A 182 -28.49 4.85 -30.34
C GLU A 182 -28.49 3.31 -30.34
N GLY A 183 -29.50 2.77 -29.64
CA GLY A 183 -30.39 1.70 -30.10
C GLY A 183 -29.82 0.35 -30.52
N GLN A 184 -30.12 -0.70 -29.72
CA GLN A 184 -30.74 -1.89 -30.29
C GLN A 184 -31.51 -2.70 -29.25
N ILE A 185 -32.84 -2.64 -29.34
CA ILE A 185 -33.76 -3.58 -28.71
C ILE A 185 -33.92 -4.73 -29.72
N CYS A 186 -33.32 -5.88 -29.45
CA CYS A 186 -33.63 -7.12 -30.16
C CYS A 186 -34.53 -8.00 -29.28
N GLY A 187 -35.81 -8.02 -29.62
CA GLY A 187 -36.74 -9.05 -29.20
C GLY A 187 -36.41 -10.38 -29.89
N GLY A 188 -36.47 -11.46 -29.12
CA GLY A 188 -36.29 -12.83 -29.60
C GLY A 188 -37.16 -13.78 -28.78
N LYS A 189 -38.06 -14.45 -29.48
CA LYS A 189 -39.24 -15.19 -29.00
C LYS A 189 -38.89 -16.69 -28.86
N GLY A 190 -39.11 -17.26 -27.67
CA GLY A 190 -39.52 -18.66 -27.42
C GLY A 190 -38.53 -19.81 -27.67
N ARG A 191 -38.31 -20.64 -26.65
CA ARG A 191 -38.85 -22.01 -26.51
C ARG A 191 -38.33 -22.67 -25.22
N ALA A 192 -39.19 -23.50 -24.64
CA ALA A 192 -39.00 -24.27 -23.42
C ALA A 192 -38.27 -25.61 -23.66
N ALA A 193 -37.50 -26.05 -22.65
CA ALA A 193 -37.26 -27.43 -22.19
C ALA A 193 -36.27 -27.32 -21.00
N GLU A 194 -36.64 -27.65 -19.75
CA GLU A 194 -36.42 -28.98 -19.08
C GLU A 194 -34.95 -29.44 -19.17
N GLU A 195 -34.17 -29.74 -18.12
CA GLU A 195 -34.38 -30.14 -16.72
C GLU A 195 -33.12 -29.78 -15.89
N GLY A 196 -33.25 -29.79 -14.56
CA GLY A 196 -32.19 -30.33 -13.70
C GLY A 196 -31.35 -29.37 -12.86
N GLY A 197 -31.71 -29.22 -11.58
CA GLY A 197 -30.73 -29.56 -10.53
C GLY A 197 -29.95 -28.45 -9.81
N HIS A 198 -30.64 -27.73 -8.93
CA HIS A 198 -30.26 -27.51 -7.51
C HIS A 198 -29.08 -26.61 -7.07
N HIS A 199 -29.43 -25.78 -6.08
CA HIS A 199 -28.62 -25.07 -5.06
C HIS A 199 -27.94 -23.74 -5.38
N LEU A 200 -28.78 -22.69 -5.48
CA LEU A 200 -28.43 -21.30 -5.18
C LEU A 200 -28.80 -20.98 -3.72
N CYS A 201 -27.83 -20.97 -2.80
CA CYS A 201 -28.03 -20.47 -1.44
C CYS A 201 -28.00 -18.93 -1.43
N ARG A 202 -29.18 -18.32 -1.36
CA ARG A 202 -29.38 -16.91 -0.96
C ARG A 202 -29.30 -16.81 0.57
N GLY A 203 -28.29 -16.13 1.09
CA GLY A 203 -28.22 -15.69 2.48
C GLY A 203 -28.40 -14.17 2.56
N ARG A 204 -29.64 -13.74 2.86
CA ARG A 204 -30.03 -12.34 3.06
C ARG A 204 -29.65 -11.92 4.48
N PHE A 205 -28.87 -10.84 4.58
CA PHE A 205 -28.52 -10.15 5.82
C PHE A 205 -29.79 -9.48 6.38
N GLN A 206 -30.17 -9.81 7.61
CA GLN A 206 -31.22 -9.11 8.35
C GLN A 206 -30.74 -8.94 9.79
N GLY A 207 -30.57 -7.68 10.19
CA GLY A 207 -30.00 -7.30 11.48
C GLY A 207 -30.97 -7.44 12.65
N ARG A 208 -30.36 -7.51 13.84
CA ARG A 208 -30.81 -6.89 15.08
C ARG A 208 -29.59 -6.39 15.81
#